data_AF-A0AAV4VR18-F1
#
_entry.id   AF-A0AAV4VR18-F1
#
_cell.length_a   1.000
_cell.length_b   1.000
_cell.length_c   1.000
_cell.angle_alpha   90.00
_cell.angle_beta   90.00
_cell.angle_gamma   90.00
#
_symmetry.space_group_name_H-M   'P 1'
#
loop_
_entity.id
_entity.type
_entity.pdbx_description
1 polymer ?
#
loop_
_entity_poly.entity_id
_entity_poly.type
_entity_poly.pdbx_seq_one_letter_code
_entity_poly.pdbx_strand_id
1 'polypeptide(L)'
;MPKCTKSVRNRARKNWHLTPDPQSKQLYTNAQSKLRNSIKKFKQDSWNYKLQKPTTEDNSVWRTTSSLNKKRIAIHHLTNPDYANNKAVTNHQNAEALATAYQDQFKDNDIQDSITNDLVYSKINSFNNTCHPVISHSINPSEIIQLIKDTKINKAQVKHNVII
;
A
#
# COMPACT_ATOMS: atom_id res chain seq x y z
N MET A 1 -20.06 -11.58 4.53
CA MET A 1 -20.12 -10.16 4.99
C MET A 1 -21.32 -9.47 4.37
N PRO A 2 -22.12 -8.70 5.12
CA PRO A 2 -23.28 -8.01 4.56
C PRO A 2 -22.82 -6.85 3.67
N LYS A 3 -22.83 -7.07 2.34
CA LYS A 3 -22.43 -6.09 1.30
C LYS A 3 -23.23 -4.78 1.40
N CYS A 4 -24.48 -4.85 1.86
CA CYS A 4 -25.40 -3.72 2.03
C CYS A 4 -24.94 -2.67 3.06
N THR A 5 -24.29 -3.08 4.15
CA THR A 5 -23.88 -2.13 5.21
C THR A 5 -22.67 -1.29 4.82
N LYS A 6 -21.74 -1.85 4.04
CA LYS A 6 -20.53 -1.14 3.58
C LYS A 6 -20.87 -0.08 2.53
N SER A 7 -21.75 -0.37 1.57
CA SER A 7 -22.14 0.59 0.54
C SER A 7 -22.85 1.81 1.15
N VAL A 8 -23.80 1.57 2.06
CA VAL A 8 -24.51 2.65 2.79
C VAL A 8 -23.54 3.50 3.61
N ARG A 9 -22.62 2.87 4.35
CA ARG A 9 -21.56 3.58 5.10
C ARG A 9 -20.68 4.44 4.19
N ASN A 10 -20.24 3.89 3.05
CA ASN A 10 -19.38 4.61 2.09
C ASN A 10 -20.10 5.83 1.51
N ARG A 11 -21.37 5.68 1.13
CA ARG A 11 -22.20 6.76 0.59
C ARG A 11 -22.40 7.86 1.63
N ALA A 12 -22.80 7.52 2.85
CA ALA A 12 -22.96 8.49 3.93
C ALA A 12 -21.65 9.21 4.29
N ARG A 13 -20.50 8.51 4.27
CA ARG A 13 -19.17 9.13 4.45
C ARG A 13 -18.88 10.14 3.34
N LYS A 14 -19.11 9.76 2.08
CA LYS A 14 -18.89 10.65 0.94
C LYS A 14 -19.76 11.90 1.05
N ASN A 15 -21.04 11.74 1.36
CA ASN A 15 -21.96 12.86 1.54
C ASN A 15 -21.53 13.80 2.67
N TRP A 16 -21.16 13.27 3.84
CA TRP A 16 -20.65 14.09 4.96
C TRP A 16 -19.40 14.91 4.61
N HIS A 17 -18.52 14.38 3.76
CA HIS A 17 -17.33 15.12 3.32
C HIS A 17 -17.62 16.16 2.24
N LEU A 18 -18.64 15.94 1.40
CA LEU A 18 -19.05 16.87 0.35
C LEU A 18 -19.93 18.00 0.90
N THR A 19 -20.86 17.64 1.78
CA THR A 19 -21.80 18.55 2.43
C THR A 19 -21.72 18.25 3.93
N PRO A 20 -21.26 19.20 4.76
CA PRO A 20 -21.18 19.05 6.23
C PRO A 20 -22.57 18.99 6.90
N ASP A 21 -23.44 18.12 6.42
CA ASP A 21 -24.81 17.91 6.90
C ASP A 21 -24.84 16.96 8.12
N PRO A 22 -25.38 17.39 9.27
CA PRO A 22 -25.50 16.55 10.47
C PRO A 22 -26.25 15.23 10.24
N GLN A 23 -27.26 15.21 9.36
CA GLN A 23 -28.03 13.99 9.10
C GLN A 23 -27.16 12.93 8.41
N SER A 24 -26.35 13.35 7.44
CA SER A 24 -25.34 12.51 6.78
C SER A 24 -24.29 11.95 7.76
N LYS A 25 -23.87 12.74 8.75
CA LYS A 25 -22.97 12.29 9.83
C LYS A 25 -23.61 11.21 10.71
N GLN A 26 -24.87 11.39 11.08
CA GLN A 26 -25.62 10.43 11.89
C GLN A 26 -25.80 9.11 11.15
N LEU A 27 -26.19 9.17 9.87
CA LEU A 27 -26.30 8.00 8.99
C LEU A 27 -24.97 7.23 8.87
N TYR A 28 -23.86 7.95 8.67
CA TYR A 28 -22.53 7.35 8.63
C TYR A 28 -22.19 6.63 9.95
N THR A 29 -22.40 7.29 11.09
CA THR A 29 -22.09 6.75 12.42
C THR A 29 -22.92 5.51 12.72
N ASN A 30 -24.22 5.54 12.40
CA ASN A 30 -25.13 4.40 12.56
C ASN A 30 -24.71 3.22 11.67
N ALA A 31 -24.42 3.47 10.39
CA ALA A 31 -23.97 2.43 9.47
C ALA A 31 -22.61 1.83 9.90
N GLN A 32 -21.70 2.67 10.38
CA GLN A 32 -20.40 2.24 10.91
C GLN A 32 -20.56 1.39 12.18
N SER A 33 -21.44 1.78 13.10
CA SER A 33 -21.75 1.01 14.31
C SER A 33 -22.34 -0.36 13.97
N LYS A 34 -23.34 -0.40 13.08
CA LYS A 34 -23.92 -1.66 12.57
C LYS A 34 -22.86 -2.57 11.97
N LEU A 35 -21.98 -2.04 11.11
CA LEU A 35 -20.88 -2.81 10.51
C LEU A 35 -19.92 -3.37 11.57
N ARG A 36 -19.51 -2.55 12.54
CA ARG A 36 -18.64 -2.98 13.65
C ARG A 36 -19.29 -4.09 14.47
N ASN A 37 -20.57 -3.95 14.80
CA ASN A 37 -21.32 -4.96 15.56
C ASN A 37 -21.48 -6.26 14.76
N SER A 38 -21.78 -6.20 13.46
CA SER A 38 -21.83 -7.39 12.61
C SER A 38 -20.48 -8.10 12.50
N ILE A 39 -19.37 -7.35 12.40
CA ILE A 39 -18.02 -7.92 12.40
C ILE A 39 -17.71 -8.57 13.74
N LYS A 40 -18.03 -7.90 14.85
CA LYS A 40 -17.83 -8.43 16.20
C LYS A 40 -18.61 -9.73 16.39
N LYS A 41 -19.89 -9.74 16.02
CA LYS A 41 -20.74 -10.95 16.08
C LYS A 41 -20.17 -12.08 15.22
N PHE A 42 -19.84 -11.83 13.96
CA PHE A 42 -19.25 -12.83 13.07
C PHE A 42 -17.94 -13.42 13.64
N LYS A 43 -17.06 -12.57 14.19
CA LYS A 43 -15.83 -13.04 14.84
C LYS A 43 -16.14 -13.89 16.08
N GLN A 44 -17.10 -13.48 16.89
CA GLN A 44 -17.52 -14.24 18.06
C GLN A 44 -18.08 -15.61 17.67
N ASP A 45 -19.01 -15.64 16.70
CA ASP A 45 -19.63 -16.87 16.21
C ASP A 45 -18.57 -17.81 15.61
N SER A 46 -17.62 -17.26 14.85
CA SER A 46 -16.49 -18.03 14.30
C SER A 46 -15.59 -18.60 15.41
N TRP A 47 -15.35 -17.85 16.49
CA TRP A 47 -14.59 -18.35 17.64
C TRP A 47 -15.36 -19.43 18.40
N ASN A 48 -16.65 -19.21 18.67
CA ASN A 48 -17.51 -20.19 19.34
C ASN A 48 -17.52 -21.50 18.55
N TYR A 49 -17.69 -21.43 17.24
CA TYR A 49 -17.63 -22.59 16.35
C TYR A 49 -16.28 -23.32 16.44
N LYS A 50 -15.16 -22.58 16.42
CA LYS A 50 -13.81 -23.16 16.55
C LYS A 50 -13.58 -23.83 17.91
N LEU A 51 -14.24 -23.36 18.98
CA LEU A 51 -14.11 -23.93 20.31
C LEU A 51 -15.02 -25.14 20.53
N GLN A 52 -16.20 -25.17 19.90
CA GLN A 52 -17.19 -26.25 20.08
C GLN A 52 -17.00 -27.43 19.11
N LYS A 53 -16.45 -27.17 17.92
CA LYS A 53 -16.25 -28.20 16.89
C LYS A 53 -15.22 -29.29 17.24
N PRO A 54 -14.11 -29.03 17.95
CA PRO A 54 -13.05 -30.02 18.07
C PRO A 54 -13.52 -31.33 18.72
N THR A 55 -13.17 -32.45 18.09
CA THR A 55 -13.43 -33.80 18.60
C THR A 55 -12.11 -34.52 18.91
N THR A 56 -12.20 -35.57 19.71
CA THR A 56 -11.02 -36.36 20.12
C THR A 56 -10.52 -37.27 18.98
N GLU A 57 -11.39 -37.64 18.04
CA GLU A 57 -11.12 -38.62 16.99
C GLU A 57 -10.14 -38.13 15.91
N ASP A 58 -10.15 -36.84 15.58
CA ASP A 58 -9.40 -36.26 14.46
C ASP A 58 -8.18 -35.43 14.90
N ASN A 59 -7.78 -35.53 16.18
CA ASN A 59 -6.75 -34.71 16.83
C ASN A 59 -7.02 -33.19 16.78
N SER A 60 -8.24 -32.75 16.45
CA SER A 60 -8.57 -31.31 16.34
C SER A 60 -8.51 -30.60 17.69
N VAL A 61 -8.78 -31.29 18.80
CA VAL A 61 -8.61 -30.77 20.17
C VAL A 61 -7.15 -30.34 20.38
N TRP A 62 -6.19 -31.23 20.10
CA TRP A 62 -4.76 -30.94 20.23
C TRP A 62 -4.28 -29.80 19.34
N ARG A 63 -4.72 -29.76 18.08
CA ARG A 63 -4.36 -28.67 17.15
C ARG A 63 -4.91 -27.33 17.63
N THR A 64 -6.14 -27.31 18.14
CA THR A 64 -6.79 -26.11 18.64
C THR A 64 -6.12 -25.59 19.91
N THR A 65 -5.85 -26.47 20.88
CA THR A 65 -5.15 -26.10 22.12
C THR A 65 -3.71 -25.66 21.85
N SER A 66 -2.98 -26.35 20.98
CA SER A 66 -1.62 -25.96 20.58
C SER A 66 -1.58 -24.58 19.91
N SER A 67 -2.55 -24.29 19.03
CA SER A 67 -2.68 -22.98 18.38
C SER A 67 -2.99 -21.86 19.39
N LEU A 68 -3.88 -22.12 20.35
CA LEU A 68 -4.22 -21.18 21.43
C LEU A 68 -3.04 -20.92 22.38
N ASN A 69 -2.25 -21.96 22.67
CA ASN A 69 -1.07 -21.89 23.52
C ASN A 69 0.17 -21.34 22.79
N LYS A 70 0.10 -21.14 21.47
CA LYS A 70 1.21 -20.60 20.69
C LYS A 70 1.49 -19.16 21.14
N LYS A 71 2.63 -18.97 21.81
CA LYS A 71 3.11 -17.64 22.20
C LYS A 71 3.21 -16.76 20.95
N ARG A 72 2.68 -15.54 21.03
CA ARG A 72 2.89 -14.56 19.97
C ARG A 72 4.38 -14.26 19.90
N ILE A 73 4.93 -14.28 18.69
CA ILE A 73 6.30 -13.81 18.46
C ILE A 73 6.31 -12.33 18.83
N ALA A 74 7.10 -11.97 19.84
CA ALA A 74 7.32 -10.57 20.17
C ALA A 74 8.01 -9.91 18.98
N ILE A 75 7.49 -8.76 18.54
CA ILE A 75 8.19 -7.95 17.54
C ILE A 75 9.56 -7.59 18.15
N HIS A 76 10.63 -7.89 17.43
CA HIS A 76 11.98 -7.56 17.91
C HIS A 76 12.13 -6.05 18.03
N HIS A 77 12.85 -5.62 19.06
CA HIS A 77 13.18 -4.21 19.28
C HIS A 77 13.98 -3.66 18.10
N LEU A 78 13.78 -2.38 17.78
CA LEU A 78 14.65 -1.68 16.85
C LEU A 78 16.05 -1.57 17.46
N THR A 79 17.06 -1.66 16.60
CA THR A 79 18.45 -1.51 17.01
C THR A 79 18.90 -0.08 16.80
N ASN A 80 19.53 0.50 17.82
CA ASN A 80 20.21 1.79 17.72
C ASN A 80 21.52 1.70 18.54
N PRO A 81 22.69 1.94 17.93
CA PRO A 81 23.98 1.92 18.61
C PRO A 81 24.09 2.86 19.83
N ASP A 82 23.27 3.91 19.88
CA ASP A 82 23.33 4.93 20.92
C ASP A 82 22.76 4.47 22.27
N TYR A 83 22.09 3.30 22.31
CA TYR A 83 21.50 2.77 23.54
C TYR A 83 22.38 1.70 24.20
N ALA A 84 22.37 1.67 25.54
CA ALA A 84 23.19 0.79 26.38
C ALA A 84 23.14 -0.72 26.03
N ASN A 85 22.06 -1.19 25.39
CA ASN A 85 21.90 -2.59 24.95
C ASN A 85 21.64 -2.73 23.44
N ASN A 86 21.94 -1.70 22.64
CA ASN A 86 21.62 -1.59 21.22
C ASN A 86 20.13 -1.84 20.90
N LYS A 87 19.22 -1.57 21.84
CA LYS A 87 17.80 -1.90 21.72
C LYS A 87 16.94 -0.74 22.17
N ALA A 88 16.02 -0.33 21.30
CA ALA A 88 14.95 0.60 21.61
C ALA A 88 13.79 -0.12 22.31
N VAL A 89 13.61 0.14 23.60
CA VAL A 89 12.58 -0.51 24.43
C VAL A 89 11.33 0.35 24.54
N THR A 90 11.50 1.67 24.68
CA THR A 90 10.38 2.60 24.80
C THR A 90 9.91 3.12 23.45
N ASN A 91 8.67 3.65 23.40
CA ASN A 91 8.14 4.27 22.19
C ASN A 91 8.99 5.45 21.71
N HIS A 92 9.55 6.23 22.64
CA HIS A 92 10.43 7.34 22.33
C HIS A 92 11.73 6.85 21.71
N GLN A 93 12.36 5.84 22.32
CA GLN A 93 13.58 5.24 21.77
C GLN A 93 13.37 4.64 20.39
N ASN A 94 12.19 4.07 20.14
CA ASN A 94 11.82 3.54 18.82
C ASN A 94 11.68 4.67 17.79
N ALA A 95 11.10 5.80 18.17
CA ALA A 95 10.98 6.96 17.29
C ALA A 95 12.36 7.53 16.93
N GLU A 96 13.25 7.65 17.91
CA GLU A 96 14.63 8.10 17.69
C GLU A 96 15.43 7.11 16.83
N ALA A 97 15.34 5.80 17.09
CA ALA A 97 16.00 4.79 16.27
C ALA A 97 15.56 4.86 14.79
N LEU A 98 14.27 5.12 14.54
CA LEU A 98 13.76 5.35 13.18
C LEU A 98 14.29 6.66 12.60
N ALA A 99 14.33 7.74 13.39
CA ALA A 99 14.84 9.03 12.94
C ALA A 99 16.31 8.93 12.50
N THR A 100 17.17 8.28 13.29
CA THR A 100 18.58 8.02 12.93
C THR A 100 18.69 7.20 11.66
N ALA A 101 17.96 6.08 11.56
CA ALA A 101 17.99 5.23 10.38
C ALA A 101 17.56 5.98 9.10
N TYR A 102 16.55 6.84 9.20
CA TYR A 102 16.11 7.66 8.07
C TYR A 102 17.09 8.78 7.75
N GLN A 103 17.70 9.41 8.75
CA GLN A 103 18.74 10.41 8.52
C GLN A 103 19.90 9.83 7.70
N ASP A 104 20.35 8.62 8.04
CA ASP A 104 21.41 7.94 7.30
C ASP A 104 20.97 7.56 5.89
N GLN A 105 19.72 7.10 5.73
CA GLN A 105 19.17 6.72 4.42
C GLN A 105 18.99 7.90 3.47
N PHE A 106 18.61 9.07 3.99
CA PHE A 106 18.37 10.28 3.21
C PHE A 106 19.55 11.25 3.22
N LYS A 107 20.73 10.80 3.64
CA LYS A 107 21.94 11.58 3.48
C LYS A 107 22.19 11.79 1.98
N ASP A 108 22.42 13.04 1.59
CA ASP A 108 22.74 13.35 0.19
C ASP A 108 23.94 12.52 -0.24
N ASN A 109 23.84 11.92 -1.43
CA ASN A 109 24.98 11.28 -2.06
C ASN A 109 26.08 12.34 -2.24
N ASP A 110 27.34 11.91 -2.12
CA ASP A 110 28.45 12.80 -2.42
C ASP A 110 28.41 13.19 -3.90
N ILE A 111 27.98 14.43 -4.19
CA ILE A 111 27.87 14.98 -5.54
C ILE A 111 29.27 15.14 -6.16
N GLN A 112 30.32 15.14 -5.34
CA GLN A 112 31.71 15.24 -5.78
C GLN A 112 32.39 13.88 -5.97
N ASP A 113 31.65 12.77 -5.90
CA ASP A 113 32.22 11.45 -6.19
C ASP A 113 32.69 11.37 -7.65
N SER A 114 34.02 11.41 -7.83
CA SER A 114 34.68 11.30 -9.13
C SER A 114 34.23 10.06 -9.90
N ILE A 115 34.04 8.93 -9.22
CA ILE A 115 33.68 7.65 -9.87
C ILE A 115 32.28 7.76 -10.47
N THR A 116 31.34 8.29 -9.69
CA THR A 116 29.97 8.51 -10.16
C THR A 116 29.92 9.55 -11.27
N ASN A 117 30.70 10.63 -11.18
CA ASN A 117 30.79 11.64 -12.22
C ASN A 117 31.32 11.05 -13.52
N ASP A 118 32.41 10.29 -13.49
CA ASP A 118 32.97 9.62 -14.67
C ASP A 118 32.00 8.63 -15.30
N LEU A 119 31.23 7.90 -14.48
CA LEU A 119 30.18 7.00 -14.96
C LEU A 119 29.04 7.77 -15.65
N VAL A 120 28.61 8.90 -15.08
CA VAL A 120 27.55 9.74 -15.65
C VAL A 120 28.02 10.37 -16.96
N TYR A 121 29.23 10.95 -16.98
CA TYR A 121 29.82 11.53 -18.18
C TYR A 121 30.00 10.50 -19.29
N SER A 122 30.52 9.31 -18.99
CA SER A 122 30.68 8.24 -19.99
C SER A 122 29.35 7.78 -20.56
N LYS A 123 28.30 7.68 -19.73
CA LYS A 123 26.94 7.36 -20.21
C LYS A 123 26.34 8.46 -21.08
N ILE A 124 26.41 9.73 -20.66
CA ILE A 124 25.91 10.86 -21.46
C ILE A 124 26.65 10.91 -22.79
N ASN A 125 27.97 10.77 -22.77
CA ASN A 125 28.78 10.77 -23.98
C ASN A 125 28.42 9.58 -24.88
N SER A 126 28.23 8.39 -24.31
CA SER A 126 27.77 7.23 -25.08
C SER A 126 26.40 7.45 -25.71
N PHE A 127 25.46 8.07 -25.00
CA PHE A 127 24.12 8.38 -25.49
C PHE A 127 24.15 9.41 -26.62
N ASN A 128 24.92 10.49 -26.44
CA ASN A 128 25.06 11.54 -27.46
C ASN A 128 25.78 11.03 -28.71
N ASN A 129 26.74 10.11 -28.55
CA ASN A 129 27.51 9.55 -29.66
C ASN A 129 26.87 8.31 -30.28
N THR A 130 25.86 7.70 -29.64
CA THR A 130 25.02 6.72 -30.31
C THR A 130 24.13 7.45 -31.29
N CYS A 131 24.51 7.40 -32.56
CA CYS A 131 23.64 7.79 -33.66
C CYS A 131 22.38 6.91 -33.59
N HIS A 132 21.29 7.44 -33.06
CA HIS A 132 20.00 6.81 -33.20
C HIS A 132 19.71 6.80 -34.70
N PRO A 133 19.46 5.64 -35.33
CA PRO A 133 19.04 5.64 -36.71
C PRO A 133 17.78 6.49 -36.76
N VAL A 134 17.85 7.65 -37.40
CA VAL A 134 16.67 8.38 -37.80
C VAL A 134 16.02 7.43 -38.80
N ILE A 135 15.02 6.68 -38.35
CA ILE A 135 14.20 5.88 -39.24
C ILE A 135 13.39 6.88 -40.04
N SER A 136 14.00 7.45 -41.08
CA SER A 136 13.33 8.25 -42.09
C SER A 136 12.61 7.30 -43.05
N HIS A 137 11.72 6.46 -42.53
CA HIS A 137 10.68 5.90 -43.38
C HIS A 137 9.60 6.98 -43.49
N SER A 138 9.19 7.28 -44.72
CA SER A 138 8.04 8.15 -44.98
C SER A 138 6.79 7.46 -44.42
N ILE A 139 6.47 7.73 -43.16
CA ILE A 139 5.32 7.13 -42.49
C ILE A 139 4.05 7.68 -43.15
N ASN A 140 3.23 6.79 -43.68
CA ASN A 140 1.98 7.15 -44.34
C ASN A 140 0.92 7.45 -43.26
N PRO A 141 0.15 8.55 -43.33
CA PRO A 141 -0.86 8.90 -42.32
C PRO A 141 -1.84 7.76 -41.98
N SER A 142 -2.15 6.90 -42.95
CA SER A 142 -3.00 5.72 -42.75
C SER A 142 -2.42 4.72 -41.74
N GLU A 143 -1.10 4.54 -41.75
CA GLU A 143 -0.37 3.60 -40.89
C GLU A 143 -0.40 4.06 -39.42
N ILE A 144 -0.29 5.38 -39.20
CA ILE A 144 -0.42 6.02 -37.87
C ILE A 144 -1.83 5.80 -37.31
N ILE A 145 -2.87 5.99 -38.14
CA ILE A 145 -4.26 5.80 -37.72
C ILE A 145 -4.50 4.34 -37.30
N GLN A 146 -3.89 3.39 -38.02
CA GLN A 146 -4.02 1.97 -37.72
C GLN A 146 -3.33 1.61 -36.40
N LEU A 147 -2.10 2.10 -36.20
CA LEU A 147 -1.37 1.95 -34.94
C LEU A 147 -2.14 2.55 -33.74
N ILE A 148 -2.73 3.73 -33.90
CA ILE A 148 -3.54 4.36 -32.83
C ILE A 148 -4.75 3.49 -32.49
N LYS A 149 -5.43 2.91 -33.48
CA LYS A 149 -6.56 1.99 -33.24
C LYS A 149 -6.13 0.71 -32.52
N ASP A 150 -4.94 0.19 -32.83
CA ASP A 150 -4.41 -1.04 -32.25
C ASP A 150 -3.87 -0.84 -30.83
N THR A 151 -3.59 0.41 -30.42
CA THR A 151 -3.18 0.71 -29.05
C THR A 151 -4.33 0.59 -28.06
N LYS A 152 -4.09 -0.11 -26.94
CA LYS A 152 -5.08 -0.28 -25.87
C LYS A 152 -5.34 1.07 -25.19
N ILE A 153 -6.60 1.51 -25.22
CA ILE A 153 -7.17 2.79 -24.71
C ILE A 153 -6.72 3.16 -23.28
N ASN A 154 -6.28 2.20 -22.46
CA ASN A 154 -5.99 2.42 -21.04
C ASN A 154 -4.51 2.73 -20.71
N LYS A 155 -3.64 2.90 -21.71
CA LYS A 155 -2.26 3.38 -21.48
C LYS A 155 -2.16 4.87 -21.82
N ALA A 156 -2.72 5.69 -20.91
CA ALA A 156 -2.67 7.15 -20.88
C ALA A 156 -3.41 7.88 -22.03
N GLN A 157 -4.67 8.26 -21.79
CA GLN A 157 -5.34 9.32 -22.54
C GLN A 157 -5.56 10.54 -21.63
N VAL A 158 -4.80 11.61 -21.90
CA VAL A 158 -5.18 12.96 -21.48
C VAL A 158 -6.39 13.35 -22.35
N LYS A 159 -7.54 13.58 -21.70
CA LYS A 159 -8.75 14.04 -22.39
C LYS A 159 -8.54 15.49 -22.82
N HIS A 160 -8.37 15.74 -24.12
CA HIS A 160 -8.60 17.07 -24.67
C HIS A 160 -10.08 17.22 -25.01
N ASN A 161 -10.79 18.07 -24.27
CA ASN A 161 -12.10 18.56 -24.67
C ASN A 161 -11.86 19.61 -25.75
N VAL A 162 -12.15 19.28 -27.01
CA VAL A 162 -12.30 20.28 -28.08
C VAL A 162 -13.75 20.74 -28.04
N ILE A 163 -13.95 22.00 -27.67
CA ILE A 163 -15.20 22.74 -27.88
C ILE A 163 -15.15 23.22 -29.33
N ILE A 164 -16.13 22.81 -30.13
CA ILE A 164 -16.45 23.44 -31.41
C ILE A 164 -17.51 24.50 -31.11
#